data_AF-E0SSE4-F1
#
_entry.id   AF-E0SSE4-F1
#
_cell.length_a   1.000
_cell.length_b   1.000
_cell.length_c   1.000
_cell.angle_alpha   90.00
_cell.angle_beta   90.00
_cell.angle_gamma   90.00
#
_symmetry.space_group_name_H-M   'P 1'
#
loop_
_entity.id
_entity.type
_entity.pdbx_description
1 polymer ?
#
loop_
_entity_poly.entity_id
_entity_poly.type
_entity_poly.pdbx_seq_one_letter_code
_entity_poly.pdbx_strand_id
1 'polypeptide(L)' 'MSTEILSIRIRSDLKKKMEELRHIDWRKEIEEFIERRIREEELRMAIETIEKTLSGVTPSPEPAWKSIREFREKR' A
#
# COMPACT_ATOMS: atom_id res chain seq x y z
N MET A 1 13.32 19.13 -4.90
CA MET A 1 12.95 17.76 -5.30
C MET A 1 13.52 17.50 -6.67
N SER A 2 14.20 16.37 -6.90
CA SER A 2 14.58 15.93 -8.23
C SER A 2 13.38 15.28 -8.92
N THR A 3 13.20 15.54 -10.20
CA THR A 3 12.20 14.87 -11.04
C THR A 3 12.88 13.88 -11.97
N GLU A 4 12.31 12.69 -12.10
CA GLU A 4 12.79 11.65 -13.01
C GLU A 4 11.80 11.42 -14.14
N ILE A 5 12.27 10.93 -15.29
CA ILE A 5 11.42 10.65 -16.46
C ILE A 5 11.02 9.18 -16.48
N LEU A 6 9.71 8.92 -16.42
CA LEU A 6 9.13 7.60 -16.63
C LEU A 6 8.55 7.49 -18.05
N SER A 7 9.18 6.68 -18.91
CA SER A 7 8.71 6.42 -20.27
C SER A 7 8.10 5.03 -20.37
N ILE A 8 6.79 4.95 -20.61
CA ILE A 8 6.05 3.69 -20.70
C ILE A 8 5.31 3.62 -22.04
N ARG A 9 5.34 2.44 -22.67
CA ARG A 9 4.54 2.19 -23.86
C ARG A 9 3.09 1.93 -23.46
N ILE A 10 2.17 2.73 -24.00
CA ILE A 10 0.73 2.56 -23.82
C ILE A 10 0.04 2.37 -25.17
N ARG A 11 -1.22 1.93 -25.13
CA ARG A 11 -2.06 1.83 -26.31
C ARG A 11 -2.27 3.21 -26.93
N SER A 12 -2.24 3.29 -28.27
CA SER A 12 -2.34 4.55 -29.01
C SER A 12 -3.68 5.26 -28.81
N ASP A 13 -4.78 4.51 -28.68
CA ASP A 13 -6.11 5.08 -28.42
C ASP A 13 -6.24 5.68 -27.02
N LEU A 14 -5.56 5.11 -26.02
CA LEU A 14 -5.51 5.68 -24.67
C LEU A 14 -4.79 7.03 -24.69
N LYS A 15 -3.63 7.11 -25.37
CA LYS A 15 -2.89 8.36 -25.49
C LYS A 15 -3.72 9.46 -26.15
N LYS A 16 -4.47 9.13 -27.21
CA LYS A 16 -5.39 10.07 -27.87
C LYS A 16 -6.46 10.58 -26.92
N LYS A 17 -7.13 9.70 -26.16
CA LYS A 17 -8.12 10.11 -25.16
C LYS A 17 -7.54 11.02 -24.07
N MET A 18 -6.31 10.74 -23.63
CA MET A 18 -5.62 11.62 -22.68
C MET A 18 -5.37 13.01 -23.28
N GLU A 19 -5.00 13.09 -24.55
CA GLU A 19 -4.77 14.35 -25.27
C GLU A 19 -6.04 15.13 -25.59
N GLU A 20 -7.20 14.46 -25.72
CA GLU A 20 -8.52 15.08 -25.85
C GLU A 20 -8.96 15.70 -24.51
N LEU A 21 -8.66 15.02 -23.40
CA LEU A 21 -9.00 15.46 -22.04
C LEU A 21 -7.90 16.33 -21.42
N ARG A 22 -7.58 17.46 -22.06
CA ARG A 22 -6.47 18.36 -21.66
C ARG A 22 -6.65 19.06 -20.31
N HIS A 23 -7.86 19.06 -19.77
CA HIS A 23 -8.15 19.68 -18.47
C HIS A 23 -7.68 18.83 -17.28
N ILE A 24 -7.29 17.57 -17.52
CA ILE A 24 -6.80 16.64 -16.50
C ILE A 24 -5.28 16.76 -16.40
N ASP A 25 -4.78 16.90 -15.18
CA ASP A 25 -3.34 16.79 -14.90
C ASP A 25 -2.93 15.31 -14.86
N TRP A 26 -2.65 14.75 -16.03
CA TRP A 26 -2.25 13.36 -16.17
C TRP A 26 -0.96 13.00 -15.42
N ARG A 27 -0.07 13.97 -15.16
CA ARG A 27 1.12 13.70 -14.33
C ARG A 27 0.68 13.38 -12.92
N LYS A 28 -0.11 14.28 -12.32
CA LYS A 28 -0.60 14.12 -10.96
C LYS A 28 -1.44 12.85 -10.80
N GLU A 29 -2.35 12.58 -11.73
CA GLU A 29 -3.18 11.36 -11.70
C GLU A 29 -2.33 10.07 -11.72
N ILE A 30 -1.27 10.05 -12.54
CA ILE A 30 -0.38 8.89 -12.63
C ILE A 30 0.48 8.76 -11.37
N GLU A 31 1.01 9.86 -10.83
CA GLU A 31 1.77 9.87 -9.58
C GLU A 31 0.91 9.34 -8.41
N GLU A 32 -0.30 9.88 -8.23
CA GLU A 32 -1.20 9.44 -7.16
C GLU A 32 -1.62 7.98 -7.33
N PHE A 33 -1.83 7.52 -8.57
CA PHE A 33 -2.09 6.11 -8.84
C PHE A 33 -0.90 5.24 -8.42
N ILE A 34 0.32 5.60 -8.83
CA ILE A 34 1.54 4.84 -8.53
C ILE A 34 1.77 4.80 -7.01
N GLU A 35 1.67 5.94 -6.32
CA GLU A 35 1.82 6.02 -4.86
C GLU A 35 0.79 5.17 -4.11
N ARG A 36 -0.47 5.18 -4.56
CA ARG A 36 -1.51 4.34 -3.96
C ARG A 36 -1.20 2.86 -4.18
N ARG A 37 -0.80 2.47 -5.40
CA ARG A 37 -0.44 1.09 -5.72
C ARG A 37 0.78 0.59 -4.95
N ILE A 38 1.79 1.44 -4.74
CA ILE A 38 2.95 1.10 -3.91
C ILE A 38 2.50 0.83 -2.47
N ARG A 39 1.71 1.74 -1.87
CA ARG A 39 1.21 1.56 -0.49
C ARG A 39 0.40 0.26 -0.32
N GLU A 40 -0.46 -0.05 -1.28
CA GLU A 40 -1.24 -1.30 -1.28
C GLU A 40 -0.33 -2.53 -1.33
N GLU A 41 0.71 -2.50 -2.16
CA GLU A 41 1.66 -3.60 -2.31
C GLU A 41 2.54 -3.79 -1.08
N GLU A 42 3.04 -2.70 -0.50
CA GLU A 42 3.81 -2.72 0.75
C GLU A 42 2.98 -3.28 1.91
N LEU A 43 1.71 -2.87 2.04
CA LEU A 43 0.80 -3.41 3.05
C LEU A 43 0.58 -4.90 2.85
N ARG A 44 0.35 -5.34 1.61
CA ARG A 44 0.19 -6.76 1.27
C ARG A 44 1.42 -7.57 1.70
N MET A 45 2.62 -7.10 1.36
CA MET A 45 3.87 -7.75 1.74
C MET A 45 4.07 -7.79 3.26
N ALA A 46 3.70 -6.73 3.97
CA ALA A 46 3.78 -6.69 5.43
C ALA A 46 2.85 -7.73 6.08
N ILE A 47 1.61 -7.85 5.61
CA ILE A 47 0.66 -8.86 6.08
C ILE A 47 1.18 -10.27 5.79
N GLU A 48 1.63 -10.54 4.56
CA GLU A 48 2.19 -11.85 4.20
C GLU A 48 3.39 -12.22 5.08
N THR A 49 4.21 -11.24 5.46
CA THR A 49 5.35 -11.44 6.36
C THR A 49 4.90 -11.78 7.77
N ILE A 50 3.88 -11.09 8.30
CA ILE A 50 3.28 -11.40 9.60
C ILE A 50 2.71 -12.81 9.62
N GLU A 51 1.92 -13.18 8.61
CA GLU A 51 1.31 -14.50 8.50
C GLU A 51 2.36 -15.61 8.44
N LYS A 52 3.41 -15.44 7.63
CA LYS A 52 4.53 -16.40 7.56
C LYS A 52 5.22 -16.55 8.92
N THR A 53 5.47 -15.44 9.61
CA THR A 53 6.12 -15.44 10.93
C THR A 53 5.26 -16.15 11.98
N LEU A 54 3.95 -15.98 11.90
CA LEU A 54 2.98 -16.57 12.85
C LEU A 54 2.53 -17.99 12.47
N SER A 55 2.91 -18.51 11.29
CA SER A 55 2.40 -19.78 10.74
C SER A 55 2.59 -21.03 11.62
N GLY A 56 3.47 -20.96 12.62
CA GLY A 56 3.69 -22.02 13.61
C GLY A 56 3.38 -21.63 15.06
N VAL A 57 2.82 -20.45 15.30
CA VAL A 57 2.55 -19.95 16.66
C VAL A 57 1.12 -20.31 17.05
N THR A 58 0.98 -21.08 18.14
CA THR A 58 -0.34 -21.37 18.70
C THR A 58 -1.00 -20.08 19.19
N PRO A 59 -2.25 -19.79 18.78
CA PRO A 59 -2.99 -18.64 19.30
C PRO A 59 -3.10 -18.70 20.82
N SER A 60 -2.92 -17.54 21.47
CA SER A 60 -3.12 -17.44 22.92
C SER A 60 -4.55 -17.83 23.30
N PRO A 61 -4.75 -18.61 24.40
CA PRO A 61 -6.08 -18.94 24.89
C PRO A 61 -6.82 -17.72 25.45
N GLU A 62 -6.09 -16.66 25.78
CA GLU A 62 -6.65 -15.41 26.29
C GLU A 62 -6.38 -14.25 25.32
N PRO A 63 -7.34 -13.31 25.18
CA PRO A 63 -7.18 -12.18 24.29
C PRO A 63 -6.13 -11.19 24.82
N ALA A 64 -5.33 -10.64 23.91
CA ALA A 64 -4.18 -9.78 24.25
C ALA A 64 -4.53 -8.59 25.15
N TRP A 65 -5.73 -8.00 25.01
CA TRP A 65 -6.15 -6.84 25.82
C TRP A 65 -6.21 -7.16 27.32
N LYS A 66 -6.56 -8.40 27.70
CA LYS A 66 -6.63 -8.83 29.09
C LYS A 66 -5.23 -8.85 29.71
N SER A 67 -4.28 -9.50 29.03
CA SER A 67 -2.88 -9.55 29.46
C SER A 67 -2.23 -8.17 29.49
N ILE A 68 -2.53 -7.28 28.53
CA ILE A 68 -2.02 -5.90 28.51
C ILE A 68 -2.56 -5.10 29.70
N ARG A 69 -3.85 -5.24 30.01
CA ARG A 69 -4.50 -4.55 31.14
C ARG A 69 -3.90 -4.98 32.47
N GLU A 70 -3.78 -6.29 32.69
CA GLU A 70 -3.16 -6.85 33.90
C GLU A 70 -1.71 -6.38 34.07
N PHE A 71 -0.94 -6.29 32.97
CA PHE A 71 0.42 -5.79 33.01
C PHE A 71 0.49 -4.29 33.36
N ARG A 72 -0.44 -3.48 32.85
CA ARG A 72 -0.53 -2.05 33.18
C ARG A 72 -0.93 -1.80 34.63
N GLU A 73 -1.87 -2.58 35.16
CA GLU A 73 -2.37 -2.44 36.54
C GLU A 73 -1.38 -2.96 37.59
N LYS A 74 -0.44 -3.85 37.21
CA LYS A 74 0.63 -4.36 38.09
C LYS A 74 1.86 -3.45 38.20
N ARG A 75 1.93 -2.36 37.41
CA ARG A 75 3.06 -1.45 37.33
C ARG A 75 2.77 -0.17 38.12
#